data_AF-A0AAD4GVI3-F1
#
_entry.id   AF-A0AAD4GVI3-F1
#
_cell.length_a   1.000
_cell.length_b   1.000
_cell.length_c   1.000
_cell.angle_alpha   90.00
_cell.angle_beta   90.00
_cell.angle_gamma   90.00
#
_symmetry.space_group_name_H-M   'P 1'
#
loop_
_entity.id
_entity.type
_entity.pdbx_description
1 polymer ?
#
loop_
_entity_poly.entity_id
_entity_poly.type
_entity_poly.pdbx_seq_one_letter_code
_entity_poly.pdbx_strand_id
1 'polypeptide(L)'
;MARSSNEKRALRRQECREALSEHIYNRLRLRIDPDEVRLQPAPQDVGLYEEIYLELGVSLEAVRPAILKGDWEAPDTDKSAEPQPSPLPHDDSFTATIQRLDRENHQLYNKLDHLHVSMKTCQHRSQILQTRNRHLQEEIRRQRDHIYKLEKDITGMKSSICEAVVVLERTSKK
;
A
#
# COMPACT_ATOMS: atom_id res chain seq x y z
N MET A 1 22.27 58.32 14.08
CA MET A 1 20.95 57.71 14.35
C MET A 1 21.10 56.20 14.21
N ALA A 2 20.74 55.42 15.23
CA ALA A 2 20.89 53.97 15.19
C ALA A 2 19.90 53.38 14.16
N ARG A 3 20.41 52.64 13.17
CA ARG A 3 19.57 51.95 12.17
C ARG A 3 18.52 51.10 12.89
N SER A 4 17.27 51.22 12.49
CA SER A 4 16.18 50.42 13.06
C SER A 4 16.47 48.92 12.87
N SER A 5 15.96 48.07 13.76
CA SER A 5 16.11 46.61 13.65
C SER A 5 15.67 46.09 12.25
N ASN A 6 14.71 46.77 11.63
CA ASN A 6 14.23 46.45 10.28
C ASN A 6 15.26 46.76 9.18
N GLU A 7 15.95 47.90 9.25
CA GLU A 7 17.03 48.23 8.30
C GLU A 7 18.20 47.25 8.39
N LYS A 8 18.57 46.84 9.61
CA LYS A 8 19.62 45.82 9.81
C LYS A 8 19.22 44.49 9.16
N ARG A 9 17.97 44.06 9.33
CA ARG A 9 17.45 42.84 8.68
C ARG A 9 17.37 42.98 7.17
N ALA A 10 16.99 44.15 6.65
CA ALA A 10 16.96 44.42 5.22
C ALA A 10 18.36 44.32 4.60
N LEU A 11 19.36 44.95 5.22
CA LEU A 11 20.75 44.87 4.79
C LEU A 11 21.26 43.43 4.78
N ARG A 12 21.04 42.67 5.87
CA ARG A 12 21.44 41.26 5.93
C ARG A 12 20.79 40.41 4.84
N ARG A 13 19.51 40.64 4.54
CA ARG A 13 18.84 39.94 3.43
C ARG A 13 19.47 40.30 2.08
N GLN A 14 19.90 41.54 1.88
CA GLN A 14 20.59 41.92 0.66
C GLN A 14 21.95 41.22 0.53
N GLU A 15 22.75 41.22 1.60
CA GLU A 15 24.03 40.50 1.64
C GLU A 15 23.85 39.00 1.32
N CYS A 16 22.80 38.37 1.86
CA CYS A 16 22.48 36.98 1.55
C CYS A 16 22.07 36.78 0.08
N ARG A 17 21.31 37.72 -0.51
CA ARG A 17 20.90 37.66 -1.92
C ARG A 17 22.09 37.78 -2.85
N GLU A 18 23.00 38.71 -2.57
CA GLU A 18 24.24 38.89 -3.32
C GLU A 18 25.09 37.61 -3.26
N ALA A 19 25.35 37.10 -2.05
CA ALA A 19 26.13 35.88 -1.87
C ALA A 19 25.51 34.66 -2.58
N LEU A 20 24.19 34.52 -2.52
CA LEU A 20 23.48 33.41 -3.18
C LEU A 20 23.51 33.56 -4.70
N SER A 21 23.34 34.77 -5.24
CA SER A 21 23.45 35.05 -6.68
C SER A 21 24.84 34.64 -7.22
N GLU A 22 25.90 34.98 -6.48
CA GLU A 22 27.27 34.64 -6.84
C GLU A 22 27.49 33.12 -6.78
N HIS A 23 26.95 32.46 -5.75
CA HIS A 23 27.05 31.01 -5.62
C HIS A 23 26.34 30.28 -6.77
N ILE A 24 25.13 30.72 -7.15
CA ILE A 24 24.39 30.18 -8.29
C ILE A 24 25.19 30.35 -9.58
N TYR A 25 25.78 31.52 -9.81
CA TYR A 25 26.66 31.73 -10.97
C TYR A 25 27.87 30.81 -10.94
N ASN A 26 28.54 30.65 -9.80
CA ASN A 26 29.73 29.81 -9.70
C ASN A 26 29.42 28.33 -9.93
N ARG A 27 28.27 27.84 -9.46
CA ARG A 27 27.88 26.43 -9.59
C ARG A 27 27.22 26.10 -10.92
N LEU A 28 26.29 26.95 -11.36
CA LEU A 28 25.39 26.66 -12.49
C LEU A 28 25.69 27.53 -13.72
N ARG A 29 26.61 28.51 -13.60
CA ARG A 29 26.92 29.51 -14.65
C ARG A 29 25.71 30.36 -15.08
N LEU A 30 24.71 30.45 -14.22
CA LEU A 30 23.52 31.27 -14.40
C LEU A 30 23.71 32.62 -13.69
N ARG A 31 23.57 33.71 -14.44
CA ARG A 31 23.56 35.06 -13.88
C ARG A 31 22.14 35.44 -13.50
N ILE A 32 21.93 35.68 -12.21
CA ILE A 32 20.67 36.14 -11.64
C ILE A 32 20.99 37.41 -10.87
N ASP A 33 20.18 38.45 -11.03
CA ASP A 33 20.35 39.68 -10.27
C ASP A 33 20.07 39.41 -8.78
N PRO A 34 20.86 39.93 -7.82
CA PRO A 34 20.58 39.77 -6.40
C PRO A 34 19.13 40.08 -6.03
N ASP A 35 18.50 41.09 -6.62
CA ASP A 35 17.12 41.47 -6.28
C ASP A 35 16.07 40.47 -6.78
N GLU A 36 16.41 39.64 -7.78
CA GLU A 36 15.59 38.53 -8.26
C GLU A 36 15.75 37.27 -7.41
N VAL A 37 16.78 37.21 -6.55
CA VAL A 37 17.03 36.07 -5.67
C VAL A 37 16.05 36.05 -4.51
N ARG A 38 15.18 35.05 -4.51
CA ARG A 38 14.24 34.80 -3.42
C ARG A 38 14.90 33.93 -2.35
N LEU A 39 15.13 34.50 -1.17
CA LEU A 39 15.70 33.76 -0.01
C LEU A 39 14.73 32.72 0.59
N GLN A 40 13.44 32.83 0.29
CA GLN A 40 12.41 31.89 0.73
C GLN A 40 11.60 31.42 -0.48
N PRO A 41 11.68 30.12 -0.82
CA PRO A 41 10.81 29.52 -1.83
C PRO A 41 9.34 29.68 -1.44
N ALA A 42 8.45 29.83 -2.42
CA ALA A 42 7.01 29.77 -2.19
C ALA A 42 6.60 28.31 -1.97
N PRO A 43 5.43 28.05 -1.34
CA PRO A 43 4.91 26.69 -1.19
C PRO A 43 4.74 25.94 -2.52
N GLN A 44 4.53 26.66 -3.63
CA GLN A 44 4.44 26.11 -4.98
C GLN A 44 5.80 25.80 -5.63
N ASP A 45 6.89 26.32 -5.07
CA ASP A 45 8.26 26.07 -5.55
C ASP A 45 8.86 24.80 -4.90
N VAL A 46 8.18 24.21 -3.91
CA VAL A 46 8.58 22.97 -3.22
C VAL A 46 7.72 21.80 -3.71
N GLY A 47 8.30 20.61 -3.87
CA GLY A 47 7.57 19.41 -4.29
C GLY A 47 7.61 19.08 -5.79
N LEU A 48 8.34 19.86 -6.60
CA LEU A 48 8.55 19.60 -8.04
C LEU A 48 9.54 18.45 -8.33
N TYR A 49 9.81 17.59 -7.34
CA TYR A 49 10.83 16.55 -7.45
C TYR A 49 10.54 15.60 -8.62
N GLU A 50 9.27 15.23 -8.80
CA GLU A 50 8.85 14.30 -9.87
C GLU A 50 9.06 14.90 -11.27
N GLU A 51 8.75 16.19 -11.44
CA GLU A 51 8.94 16.91 -12.71
C GLU A 51 10.43 17.06 -13.03
N ILE A 52 11.24 17.45 -12.04
CA ILE A 52 12.69 17.57 -12.17
C ILE A 52 13.33 16.21 -12.48
N TYR A 53 12.87 15.14 -11.83
CA TYR A 53 13.34 13.77 -12.09
C TYR A 53 13.05 13.34 -13.52
N LEU A 54 11.84 13.62 -14.03
CA LEU A 54 11.45 13.29 -15.40
C LEU A 54 12.27 14.06 -16.44
N GLU A 55 12.60 15.33 -16.18
CA GLU A 55 13.39 16.15 -17.10
C GLU A 55 14.88 15.75 -17.11
N LEU A 56 15.46 15.47 -15.93
CA LEU A 56 16.86 15.10 -15.81
C LEU A 56 17.14 13.63 -16.16
N GLY A 57 16.13 12.76 -16.09
CA GLY A 57 16.26 11.32 -16.35
C GLY A 57 17.13 10.57 -15.35
N VAL A 58 17.56 11.23 -14.27
CA VAL A 58 18.39 10.67 -13.19
C VAL A 58 17.91 11.18 -11.84
N SER A 59 18.03 10.33 -10.82
CA SER A 59 17.71 10.70 -9.44
C SER A 59 18.77 11.64 -8.87
N LEU A 60 18.34 12.72 -8.21
CA LEU A 60 19.23 13.63 -7.50
C LEU A 60 19.57 13.02 -6.13
N GLU A 61 20.83 12.62 -5.95
CA GLU A 61 21.30 12.11 -4.67
C GLU A 61 21.39 13.24 -3.63
N ALA A 62 20.72 13.06 -2.49
CA ALA A 62 20.80 13.99 -1.38
C ALA A 62 22.22 13.97 -0.80
N VAL A 63 23.03 14.95 -1.18
CA VAL A 63 24.37 15.11 -0.61
C VAL A 63 24.23 15.62 0.81
N ARG A 64 24.83 14.90 1.78
CA ARG A 64 24.92 15.34 3.16
C ARG A 64 25.57 16.74 3.16
N PRO A 65 24.93 17.78 3.74
CA PRO A 65 25.57 19.08 3.80
C PRO A 65 26.91 18.92 4.51
N ALA A 66 28.01 19.12 3.79
CA ALA A 66 29.31 19.19 4.39
C ALA A 66 29.22 20.37 5.37
N ILE A 67 29.49 20.11 6.65
CA ILE A 67 29.70 21.18 7.62
C ILE A 67 30.84 22.00 7.03
N LEU A 68 30.50 23.15 6.43
CA LEU A 68 31.48 24.15 6.06
C LEU A 68 32.17 24.52 7.37
N LYS A 69 33.39 24.01 7.58
CA LYS A 69 34.33 24.56 8.57
C LYS A 69 34.78 25.93 8.06
N GLY A 70 33.84 26.86 8.01
CA GLY A 70 34.11 28.28 7.97
C GLY A 70 33.90 28.79 9.38
N ASP A 71 34.74 29.70 9.81
CA ASP A 71 34.71 30.36 11.11
C ASP A 71 33.43 31.20 11.26
N TRP A 72 32.29 30.53 11.45
CA TRP A 72 31.06 31.15 11.91
C TRP A 72 31.22 31.42 13.40
N GLU A 73 31.98 32.47 13.72
CA GLU A 73 31.82 33.16 14.99
C GLU A 73 30.43 33.80 14.98
N ALA A 74 29.47 33.08 15.58
CA ALA A 74 28.20 33.66 15.96
C ALA A 74 28.51 34.91 16.78
N PRO A 75 27.91 36.09 16.47
CA PRO A 75 28.08 37.27 17.29
C PRO A 75 27.70 36.92 18.72
N ASP A 76 28.57 37.22 19.68
CA ASP A 76 28.39 36.98 21.11
C ASP A 76 26.95 37.31 21.52
N THR A 77 26.14 36.26 21.55
CA THR A 77 24.78 36.34 22.04
C THR A 77 24.88 35.91 23.47
N ASP A 78 24.76 36.92 24.33
CA ASP A 78 24.74 36.84 25.77
C ASP A 78 24.11 35.52 26.26
N LYS A 79 24.87 34.76 27.06
CA LYS A 79 24.54 33.41 27.54
C LYS A 79 23.44 33.43 28.61
N SER A 80 22.33 34.11 28.35
CA SER A 80 21.19 34.20 29.27
C SER A 80 19.89 34.45 28.51
N ALA A 81 19.58 33.55 27.58
CA ALA A 81 18.21 33.32 27.14
C ALA A 81 18.13 31.89 26.59
N GLU A 82 17.80 30.93 27.45
CA GLU A 82 17.24 29.66 26.99
C GLU A 82 16.08 29.97 26.03
N PRO A 83 16.04 29.35 24.84
CA PRO A 83 14.83 29.36 24.03
C PRO A 83 13.78 28.56 24.81
N GLN A 84 12.90 29.27 25.52
CA GLN A 84 11.66 28.71 26.04
C GLN A 84 10.93 28.02 24.88
N PRO A 85 10.77 26.69 24.91
CA PRO A 85 9.94 26.00 23.93
C PRO A 85 8.50 26.46 24.18
N SER A 86 7.93 27.14 23.19
CA SER A 86 6.51 27.48 23.19
C SER A 86 5.70 26.18 23.32
N PRO A 87 4.76 26.07 24.27
CA PRO A 87 3.94 24.88 24.44
C PRO A 87 2.86 24.89 23.34
N LEU A 88 3.16 24.22 22.22
CA LEU A 88 2.16 23.83 21.25
C LEU A 88 1.75 22.37 21.51
N PRO A 89 0.44 22.06 21.55
CA PRO A 89 -0.07 20.85 22.15
C PRO A 89 -0.11 19.74 21.11
N HIS A 90 0.88 18.85 21.09
CA HIS A 90 0.68 17.48 20.65
C HIS A 90 1.62 16.56 21.42
N ASP A 91 1.03 15.66 22.19
CA ASP A 91 1.60 14.85 23.27
C ASP A 91 2.66 13.80 22.87
N ASP A 92 3.24 13.83 21.68
CA ASP A 92 4.29 12.86 21.33
C ASP A 92 5.31 13.48 20.38
N SER A 93 6.60 13.37 20.74
CA SER A 93 7.72 13.72 19.86
C SER A 93 7.55 13.09 18.46
N PHE A 94 7.97 13.77 17.39
CA PHE A 94 7.94 13.24 16.02
C PHE A 94 8.57 11.85 15.93
N THR A 95 9.65 11.62 16.67
CA THR A 95 10.32 10.30 16.77
C THR A 95 9.39 9.23 17.37
N ALA A 96 8.58 9.59 18.37
CA ALA A 96 7.62 8.67 18.99
C ALA A 96 6.49 8.31 18.00
N THR A 97 6.04 9.27 17.20
CA THR A 97 5.04 9.03 16.14
C THR A 97 5.57 8.11 15.05
N ILE A 98 6.81 8.32 14.59
CA ILE A 98 7.44 7.44 13.58
C ILE A 98 7.54 6.01 14.11
N GLN A 99 8.04 5.82 15.33
CA GLN A 99 8.16 4.48 15.93
C GLN A 99 6.80 3.80 16.12
N ARG A 100 5.75 4.56 16.46
CA ARG A 100 4.39 4.03 16.58
C ARG A 100 3.89 3.53 15.22
N LEU A 101 4.01 4.36 14.18
CA LEU A 101 3.61 3.98 12.82
C LEU A 101 4.39 2.78 12.30
N ASP A 102 5.69 2.67 12.60
CA ASP A 102 6.48 1.51 12.24
C ASP A 102 5.95 0.24 12.90
N ARG A 103 5.61 0.29 14.19
CA ARG A 103 5.01 -0.86 14.90
C ARG A 103 3.66 -1.23 14.32
N GLU A 104 2.81 -0.24 14.04
CA GLU A 104 1.49 -0.45 13.43
C GLU A 104 1.62 -1.08 12.03
N ASN A 105 2.53 -0.59 11.19
CA ASN A 105 2.80 -1.16 9.88
C ASN A 105 3.27 -2.61 9.99
N HIS A 106 4.21 -2.92 10.88
CA HIS A 106 4.65 -4.30 11.12
C HIS A 106 3.49 -5.20 11.58
N GLN A 107 2.62 -4.70 12.46
CA GLN A 107 1.43 -5.43 12.89
C GLN A 107 0.45 -5.67 11.74
N LEU A 108 0.25 -4.68 10.86
CA LEU A 108 -0.59 -4.83 9.67
C LEU A 108 -0.03 -5.87 8.70
N TYR A 109 1.28 -5.86 8.45
CA TYR A 109 1.93 -6.87 7.61
C TYR A 109 1.75 -8.28 8.19
N ASN A 110 1.94 -8.46 9.50
CA ASN A 110 1.73 -9.75 10.16
C ASN A 110 0.26 -10.22 10.06
N LYS A 111 -0.70 -9.31 10.21
CA LYS A 111 -2.12 -9.62 10.06
C LYS A 111 -2.46 -10.01 8.61
N LEU A 112 -1.93 -9.28 7.63
CA LEU A 112 -2.11 -9.61 6.22
C LEU A 112 -1.56 -10.99 5.88
N ASP A 113 -0.37 -11.32 6.36
CA ASP A 113 0.24 -12.63 6.13
C ASP A 113 -0.59 -13.76 6.76
N HIS A 114 -1.01 -13.59 8.03
CA HIS A 114 -1.88 -14.55 8.71
C HIS A 114 -3.22 -14.74 7.98
N LEU A 115 -3.87 -13.64 7.57
CA LEU A 115 -5.12 -13.71 6.80
C LEU A 115 -4.93 -14.40 5.46
N HIS A 116 -3.81 -14.16 4.78
CA HIS A 116 -3.50 -14.80 3.51
C HIS A 116 -3.32 -16.31 3.65
N VAL A 117 -2.61 -16.76 4.68
CA VAL A 117 -2.46 -18.20 4.99
C VAL A 117 -3.81 -18.84 5.33
N SER A 118 -4.62 -18.16 6.14
CA SER A 118 -5.96 -18.63 6.51
C SER A 118 -6.88 -18.73 5.28
N MET A 119 -6.88 -17.72 4.42
CA MET A 119 -7.63 -17.71 3.16
C MET A 119 -7.21 -18.87 2.26
N LYS A 120 -5.90 -19.10 2.05
CA LYS A 120 -5.40 -20.22 1.26
C LYS A 120 -5.83 -21.57 1.83
N THR A 121 -5.78 -21.72 3.15
CA THR A 121 -6.22 -22.95 3.83
C THR A 121 -7.71 -23.19 3.64
N CYS A 122 -8.52 -22.14 3.80
CA CYS A 122 -9.97 -22.20 3.57
C CYS A 122 -10.29 -22.54 2.11
N GLN A 123 -9.57 -21.93 1.16
CA GLN A 123 -9.73 -22.18 -0.28
C GLN A 123 -9.40 -23.63 -0.64
N HIS A 124 -8.30 -24.17 -0.11
CA HIS A 124 -7.93 -25.57 -0.33
C HIS A 124 -9.00 -26.53 0.22
N ARG A 125 -9.49 -26.26 1.44
CA ARG A 125 -10.57 -27.05 2.04
C ARG A 125 -11.86 -26.98 1.22
N SER A 126 -12.19 -25.80 0.70
CA SER A 126 -13.34 -25.61 -0.19
C SER A 126 -13.21 -26.44 -1.47
N GLN A 127 -12.04 -26.45 -2.12
CA GLN A 127 -11.78 -27.26 -3.32
C GLN A 127 -11.92 -28.77 -3.05
N ILE A 128 -11.45 -29.25 -1.90
CA ILE A 128 -11.61 -30.66 -1.49
C ILE A 128 -13.10 -30.99 -1.35
N LEU A 129 -13.87 -30.13 -0.67
CA LEU A 129 -15.31 -30.33 -0.48
C LEU A 129 -16.08 -30.27 -1.81
N GLN A 130 -15.70 -29.37 -2.72
CA GLN A 130 -16.29 -29.31 -4.07
C GLN A 130 -16.04 -30.60 -4.84
N THR A 131 -14.81 -31.12 -4.79
CA THR A 131 -14.45 -32.38 -5.46
C THR A 131 -15.23 -33.55 -4.89
N ARG A 132 -15.36 -33.63 -3.55
CA ARG A 132 -16.12 -34.68 -2.87
C ARG A 132 -17.62 -34.59 -3.18
N ASN A 133 -18.19 -33.39 -3.22
CA ASN A 133 -19.59 -33.19 -3.60
C ASN A 133 -19.85 -33.66 -5.03
N ARG A 134 -18.97 -33.32 -5.98
CA ARG A 134 -19.09 -33.81 -7.37
C ARG A 134 -19.06 -35.33 -7.44
N HIS A 135 -18.14 -35.97 -6.72
CA HIS A 135 -18.07 -37.43 -6.66
C HIS A 135 -19.37 -38.05 -6.12
N LEU A 136 -19.88 -37.54 -4.99
CA LEU A 136 -21.12 -38.04 -4.40
C LEU A 136 -22.33 -37.85 -5.34
N GLN A 137 -22.37 -36.74 -6.09
CA GLN A 137 -23.41 -36.51 -7.09
C GLN A 137 -23.35 -37.54 -8.23
N GLU A 138 -22.15 -37.87 -8.72
CA GLU A 138 -21.98 -38.92 -9.72
C GLU A 138 -22.40 -40.30 -9.19
N GLU A 139 -22.09 -40.61 -7.94
CA GLU A 139 -22.44 -41.87 -7.30
C GLU A 139 -23.96 -42.01 -7.13
N ILE A 140 -24.63 -40.95 -6.65
CA ILE A 140 -26.09 -40.88 -6.60
C ILE A 140 -26.69 -41.06 -7.99
N ARG A 141 -26.11 -40.45 -9.03
CA ARG A 141 -26.56 -40.62 -10.41
C ARG A 141 -26.46 -42.07 -10.87
N ARG A 142 -25.31 -42.72 -10.64
CA ARG A 142 -25.10 -44.14 -11.00
C ARG A 142 -26.08 -45.06 -10.27
N GLN A 143 -26.32 -44.81 -8.98
CA GLN A 143 -27.29 -45.59 -8.21
C GLN A 143 -28.71 -45.42 -8.75
N ARG A 144 -29.11 -44.19 -9.09
CA ARG A 144 -30.43 -43.94 -9.72
C ARG A 144 -30.56 -44.66 -11.06
N ASP A 145 -29.54 -44.62 -11.91
CA ASP A 145 -29.54 -45.34 -13.19
C ASP A 145 -29.69 -46.86 -12.97
N HIS A 146 -29.04 -47.40 -11.95
CA HIS A 146 -29.13 -48.81 -11.60
C HIS A 146 -30.51 -49.20 -11.08
N ILE A 147 -31.10 -48.40 -10.19
CA ILE A 147 -32.47 -48.59 -9.68
C ILE A 147 -33.45 -48.59 -10.85
N TYR A 148 -33.37 -47.59 -11.73
CA TYR A 148 -34.24 -47.50 -12.89
C TYR A 148 -34.15 -48.74 -13.79
N LYS A 149 -32.94 -49.28 -13.99
CA LYS A 149 -32.75 -50.52 -14.76
C LYS A 149 -33.42 -51.72 -14.08
N LEU A 150 -33.24 -51.88 -12.77
CA LEU A 150 -33.88 -52.96 -12.02
C LEU A 150 -35.41 -52.84 -12.05
N GLU A 151 -35.96 -51.64 -11.92
CA GLU A 151 -37.41 -51.40 -12.03
C GLU A 151 -37.94 -51.79 -13.42
N LYS A 152 -37.19 -51.47 -14.48
CA LYS A 152 -37.52 -51.88 -15.84
C LYS A 152 -37.50 -53.40 -16.01
N ASP A 153 -36.49 -54.07 -15.45
CA ASP A 153 -36.39 -55.53 -15.52
C ASP A 153 -37.54 -56.21 -14.73
N ILE A 154 -37.88 -55.69 -13.55
CA ILE A 154 -39.00 -56.17 -12.73
C ILE A 154 -40.34 -56.01 -13.47
N THR A 155 -40.58 -54.85 -14.07
CA THR A 155 -41.81 -54.61 -14.84
C THR A 155 -41.91 -55.50 -16.06
N GLY A 156 -40.80 -55.73 -16.77
CA GLY A 156 -40.73 -56.69 -17.87
C GLY A 156 -41.06 -58.12 -17.44
N MET A 157 -40.41 -58.60 -16.37
CA MET A 157 -40.69 -59.94 -15.80
C MET A 157 -42.14 -60.08 -15.37
N LYS A 158 -42.73 -59.05 -14.75
CA LYS A 158 -44.14 -59.04 -14.35
C LYS A 158 -45.06 -59.24 -15.56
N SER A 159 -44.79 -58.57 -16.69
CA SER A 159 -45.56 -58.76 -17.93
C SER A 159 -45.47 -60.20 -18.42
N SER A 160 -44.26 -60.75 -18.51
CA SER A 160 -44.05 -62.13 -18.97
C SER A 160 -44.75 -63.16 -18.08
N ILE A 161 -44.76 -62.95 -16.75
CA ILE A 161 -45.50 -63.80 -15.81
C ILE A 161 -47.01 -63.69 -16.05
N CYS A 162 -47.55 -62.47 -16.22
CA CYS A 162 -48.97 -62.29 -16.52
C CYS A 162 -49.38 -63.01 -17.82
N GLU A 163 -48.56 -62.91 -18.87
CA GLU A 163 -48.79 -63.63 -20.12
C GLU A 163 -48.78 -65.15 -19.93
N ALA A 164 -47.79 -65.67 -19.18
CA ALA A 164 -47.68 -67.10 -18.89
C ALA A 164 -48.89 -67.63 -18.10
N VAL A 165 -49.35 -66.89 -17.08
CA VAL A 165 -50.54 -67.24 -16.30
C VAL A 165 -51.79 -67.32 -17.19
N VAL A 166 -51.99 -66.34 -18.09
CA VAL A 166 -53.11 -66.35 -19.03
C VAL A 166 -53.09 -67.58 -19.95
N VAL A 167 -51.90 -67.99 -20.41
CA VAL A 167 -51.76 -69.22 -21.22
C VAL A 167 -52.13 -70.46 -20.40
N LEU A 168 -51.62 -70.57 -19.17
CA LEU A 168 -51.91 -71.70 -18.27
C LEU A 168 -53.40 -71.84 -17.95
N GLU A 169 -54.09 -70.72 -17.70
CA GLU A 169 -55.54 -70.71 -17.46
C GLU A 169 -56.34 -71.19 -18.68
N ARG A 170 -55.90 -70.85 -19.90
CA ARG A 170 -56.53 -71.33 -21.14
C ARG A 170 -56.32 -72.82 -21.35
N THR A 171 -55.13 -73.34 -21.03
CA THR A 171 -54.82 -74.76 -21.17
C THR A 171 -55.50 -75.62 -20.09
N SER A 172 -55.75 -75.07 -18.89
CA SER A 172 -56.42 -75.80 -17.80
C SER A 172 -57.93 -75.95 -17.96
N LYS A 173 -58.56 -75.21 -18.88
CA LYS A 173 -60.02 -75.22 -19.14
C LYS A 173 -60.42 -76.12 -20.33
N LYS A 174 -59.48 -76.84 -20.93
CA LYS A 174 -59.71 -77.87 -21.95
C LYS A 174 -59.57 -79.26 -21.34
#